data_AF-A0A8H5M9H0-F1
#
_entry.id   AF-A0A8H5M9H0-F1
#
_cell.length_a   1.000
_cell.length_b   1.000
_cell.length_c   1.000
_cell.angle_alpha   90.00
_cell.angle_beta   90.00
_cell.angle_gamma   90.00
#
_symmetry.space_group_name_H-M   'P 1'
#
loop_
_entity.id
_entity.type
_entity.pdbx_description
1 polymer ?
#
loop_
_entity_poly.entity_id
_entity_poly.type
_entity_poly.pdbx_seq_one_letter_code
_entity_poly.pdbx_strand_id
1 'polypeptide(L)'
;MSGDSVASFEESVKNTIRTKYRYHCVICLQYLTEGATQAAHVLDGKEQLDMAVEIGFVTADYQRSSVVNGIAHAECPTCHIGFFTPNAIALSPCLPVLEYIHRYIEDTPTANQIPLHQVFEFLECAMTGDVVPLPDPTPILPYLGLFSLVVLSPEVVVGRHLSTQHLPELSILRRGRFHPAPDGTHPADEHVARIFDVMAVASANPPLSPGTIPLSATDPDFQQHRYWRVPVNLGAIFTALAVRVIMKSSECDEIIRTQAIVALLQLRVAETKLSRREAGGPSGGGGYKGGGGSGIGHDGSADSGTAGRGRKTRSRRSGDRGEPPVKRVRRKEDPHASKSLVEMHEPRLSDRSGAQSSNQIPYLLDLFDNQARQKESIMEYIQRIGR
;
A
#
# COMPACT_ATOMS: atom_id res chain seq x y z
N MET A 1 -17.94 3.73 18.15
CA MET A 1 -17.65 4.95 17.38
C MET A 1 -16.49 4.62 16.45
N SER A 2 -16.82 4.36 15.19
CA SER A 2 -15.85 4.16 14.11
C SER A 2 -15.13 5.48 13.88
N GLY A 3 -13.81 5.48 13.94
CA GLY A 3 -13.01 6.56 13.40
C GLY A 3 -13.16 6.50 11.89
N ASP A 4 -14.13 7.22 11.34
CA ASP A 4 -14.26 7.33 9.90
C ASP A 4 -12.96 7.94 9.36
N SER A 5 -12.38 7.28 8.35
CA SER A 5 -11.21 7.78 7.64
C SER A 5 -11.43 9.26 7.28
N VAL A 6 -10.51 10.13 7.73
CA VAL A 6 -10.59 11.59 7.52
C VAL A 6 -10.67 11.92 6.02
N ALA A 7 -10.13 11.04 5.16
CA ALA A 7 -10.33 11.06 3.73
C ALA A 7 -11.37 10.01 3.31
N SER A 8 -12.38 10.42 2.55
CA SER A 8 -13.25 9.49 1.82
C SER A 8 -12.92 9.57 0.33
N PHE A 9 -12.91 8.43 -0.35
CA PHE A 9 -12.81 8.41 -1.81
C PHE A 9 -14.07 9.03 -2.43
N GLU A 10 -13.89 9.72 -3.56
CA GLU A 10 -15.01 10.05 -4.43
C GLU A 10 -15.73 8.76 -4.88
N GLU A 11 -17.04 8.83 -5.09
CA GLU A 11 -17.83 7.64 -5.46
C GLU A 11 -17.39 7.04 -6.81
N SER A 12 -16.92 7.88 -7.74
CA SER A 12 -16.32 7.49 -9.02
C SER A 12 -15.07 6.59 -8.81
N VAL A 13 -14.23 6.95 -7.84
CA VAL A 13 -13.03 6.20 -7.47
C VAL A 13 -13.43 4.88 -6.81
N LYS A 14 -14.37 4.90 -5.85
CA LYS A 14 -14.90 3.67 -5.22
C LYS A 14 -15.46 2.69 -6.24
N ASN A 15 -16.25 3.17 -7.20
CA ASN A 15 -16.82 2.33 -8.25
C ASN A 15 -15.76 1.74 -9.17
N THR A 16 -14.71 2.51 -9.47
CA THR A 16 -13.56 2.03 -10.25
C THR A 16 -12.83 0.90 -9.51
N ILE A 17 -12.59 1.05 -8.21
CA ILE A 17 -11.97 0.03 -7.36
C ILE A 17 -12.83 -1.23 -7.29
N ARG A 18 -14.12 -1.09 -6.98
CA ARG A 18 -15.07 -2.20 -6.91
C ARG A 18 -15.12 -2.98 -8.21
N THR A 19 -15.17 -2.27 -9.35
CA THR A 19 -15.18 -2.87 -10.68
C THR A 19 -13.87 -3.58 -11.00
N LYS A 20 -12.72 -2.98 -10.66
CA LYS A 20 -11.39 -3.58 -10.84
C LYS A 20 -11.30 -4.96 -10.18
N TYR A 21 -11.83 -5.10 -8.98
CA TYR A 21 -11.84 -6.36 -8.22
C TYR A 21 -13.10 -7.22 -8.43
N ARG A 22 -13.99 -6.81 -9.35
CA ARG A 22 -15.30 -7.44 -9.57
C ARG A 22 -16.00 -7.77 -8.25
N TYR A 23 -16.01 -6.81 -7.32
CA TYR A 23 -16.66 -6.92 -6.02
C TYR A 23 -16.16 -8.08 -5.12
N HIS A 24 -14.98 -8.63 -5.37
CA HIS A 24 -14.35 -9.58 -4.46
C HIS A 24 -13.59 -8.86 -3.36
N CYS A 25 -13.61 -9.43 -2.16
CA CYS A 25 -12.72 -9.00 -1.11
C CYS A 25 -11.27 -9.37 -1.47
N VAL A 26 -10.35 -8.41 -1.45
CA VAL A 26 -8.93 -8.67 -1.77
C VAL A 26 -8.21 -9.54 -0.74
N ILE A 27 -8.75 -9.64 0.47
CA ILE A 27 -8.18 -10.42 1.57
C ILE A 27 -8.74 -11.84 1.60
N CYS A 28 -10.07 -11.98 1.74
CA CYS A 28 -10.69 -13.29 1.87
C CYS A 28 -11.30 -13.83 0.58
N LEU A 29 -11.20 -13.13 -0.54
CA LEU A 29 -11.75 -13.52 -1.85
C LEU A 29 -13.26 -13.78 -1.87
N GLN A 30 -14.00 -13.34 -0.85
CA GLN A 30 -15.46 -13.43 -0.84
C GLN A 30 -16.07 -12.48 -1.85
N TYR A 31 -17.01 -12.96 -2.66
CA TYR A 31 -17.82 -12.11 -3.54
C TYR A 31 -18.85 -11.32 -2.73
N LEU A 32 -18.94 -10.02 -2.98
CA LEU A 32 -19.77 -9.08 -2.24
C LEU A 32 -20.80 -8.42 -3.16
N THR A 33 -21.90 -7.95 -2.56
CA THR A 33 -22.80 -7.03 -3.23
C THR A 33 -22.16 -5.63 -3.32
N GLU A 34 -22.61 -4.82 -4.27
CA GLU A 34 -22.09 -3.46 -4.50
C GLU A 34 -22.06 -2.60 -3.22
N GLY A 35 -23.10 -2.69 -2.39
CA GLY A 35 -23.20 -1.95 -1.13
C GLY A 35 -22.38 -2.53 0.04
N ALA A 36 -21.89 -3.76 -0.07
CA ALA A 36 -21.12 -4.41 0.99
C ALA A 36 -19.61 -4.19 0.86
N THR A 37 -19.11 -3.79 -0.32
CA THR A 37 -17.68 -3.58 -0.54
C THR A 37 -17.22 -2.23 0.02
N GLN A 38 -16.28 -2.29 0.96
CA GLN A 38 -15.57 -1.13 1.48
C GLN A 38 -14.37 -0.81 0.61
N ALA A 39 -14.10 0.47 0.39
CA ALA A 39 -12.89 0.96 -0.25
C ALA A 39 -12.04 1.63 0.83
N ALA A 40 -11.06 0.92 1.37
CA ALA A 40 -10.20 1.39 2.45
C ALA A 40 -8.89 2.01 1.94
N HIS A 41 -8.50 3.19 2.42
CA HIS A 41 -7.18 3.73 2.11
C HIS A 41 -6.09 2.85 2.76
N VAL A 42 -4.98 2.63 2.04
CA VAL A 42 -3.78 2.01 2.63
C VAL A 42 -3.11 2.96 3.61
N LEU A 43 -3.07 4.25 3.26
CA LEU A 43 -2.57 5.36 4.09
C LEU A 43 -3.69 6.39 4.27
N ASP A 44 -4.26 6.46 5.48
CA ASP A 44 -5.42 7.29 5.80
C ASP A 44 -5.04 8.61 6.49
N GLY A 45 -3.98 8.61 7.30
CA GLY A 45 -3.50 9.76 8.06
C GLY A 45 -2.59 10.71 7.26
N LYS A 46 -2.68 12.02 7.52
CA LYS A 46 -1.71 12.98 6.96
C LYS A 46 -0.33 12.75 7.58
N GLU A 47 -0.30 12.51 8.88
CA GLU A 47 0.91 12.27 9.65
C GLU A 47 1.64 11.01 9.17
N GLN A 48 0.88 9.97 8.78
CA GLN A 48 1.43 8.75 8.19
C GLN A 48 2.13 9.05 6.86
N LEU A 49 1.50 9.86 6.01
CA LEU A 49 2.09 10.27 4.74
C LEU A 49 3.32 11.14 4.94
N ASP A 50 3.25 12.13 5.84
CA ASP A 50 4.38 13.03 6.12
C ASP A 50 5.60 12.22 6.61
N MET A 51 5.38 11.24 7.51
CA MET A 51 6.41 10.30 7.96
C MET A 51 6.96 9.45 6.80
N ALA A 52 6.08 8.94 5.93
CA ALA A 52 6.46 8.11 4.79
C ALA A 52 7.35 8.86 3.80
N VAL A 53 7.03 10.13 3.53
CA VAL A 53 7.82 11.02 2.68
C VAL A 53 9.15 11.35 3.35
N GLU A 54 9.14 11.66 4.65
CA GLU A 54 10.36 11.99 5.41
C GLU A 54 11.35 10.82 5.45
N ILE A 55 10.86 9.60 5.67
CA ILE A 55 11.67 8.37 5.72
C ILE A 55 12.02 7.86 4.31
N GLY A 56 11.34 8.37 3.27
CA GLY A 56 11.61 8.08 1.87
C GLY A 56 10.94 6.81 1.34
N PHE A 57 9.91 6.29 2.02
CA PHE A 57 9.12 5.14 1.53
C PHE A 57 8.23 5.48 0.34
N VAL A 58 7.78 6.74 0.25
CA VAL A 58 6.98 7.27 -0.86
C VAL A 58 7.48 8.64 -1.27
N THR A 59 7.10 9.09 -2.46
CA THR A 59 7.43 10.41 -3.00
C THR A 59 6.52 11.51 -2.42
N ALA A 60 6.97 12.77 -2.44
CA ALA A 60 6.18 13.90 -1.93
C ALA A 60 4.93 14.20 -2.79
N ASP A 61 4.89 13.75 -4.03
CA ASP A 61 3.73 13.86 -4.93
C ASP A 61 2.74 12.69 -4.79
N TYR A 62 2.95 11.79 -3.81
CA TYR A 62 2.05 10.68 -3.53
C TYR A 62 0.62 11.17 -3.22
N GLN A 63 -0.30 10.95 -4.16
CA GLN A 63 -1.69 11.41 -4.07
C GLN A 63 -2.59 10.41 -3.34
N ARG A 64 -2.86 10.60 -2.05
CA ARG A 64 -3.68 9.68 -1.22
C ARG A 64 -5.01 9.27 -1.85
N SER A 65 -5.68 10.18 -2.55
CA SER A 65 -6.97 9.97 -3.19
C SER A 65 -6.92 9.42 -4.62
N SER A 66 -5.72 9.23 -5.21
CA SER A 66 -5.58 8.69 -6.56
C SER A 66 -6.06 7.24 -6.64
N VAL A 67 -6.41 6.74 -7.82
CA VAL A 67 -6.74 5.31 -8.01
C VAL A 67 -5.50 4.40 -7.80
N VAL A 68 -4.29 4.96 -7.91
CA VAL A 68 -3.02 4.24 -7.72
C VAL A 68 -2.69 4.05 -6.22
N ASN A 69 -3.15 4.97 -5.37
CA ASN A 69 -3.01 4.88 -3.90
C ASN A 69 -4.28 4.35 -3.25
N GLY A 70 -5.40 4.71 -3.85
CA GLY A 70 -6.69 4.05 -3.83
C GLY A 70 -6.70 2.83 -4.72
N ILE A 71 -5.63 2.03 -4.72
CA ILE A 71 -5.88 0.60 -4.58
C ILE A 71 -6.41 0.40 -3.16
N ALA A 72 -7.63 0.87 -2.99
CA ALA A 72 -8.37 0.65 -1.79
C ALA A 72 -8.62 -0.83 -1.80
N HIS A 73 -8.25 -1.50 -0.72
CA HIS A 73 -8.62 -2.88 -0.57
C HIS A 73 -10.14 -2.90 -0.67
N ALA A 74 -10.67 -3.54 -1.71
CA ALA A 74 -12.05 -3.95 -1.73
C ALA A 74 -12.16 -4.94 -0.58
N GLU A 75 -12.64 -4.49 0.57
CA GLU A 75 -12.70 -5.30 1.78
C GLU A 75 -14.16 -5.62 2.09
N CYS A 76 -14.41 -6.84 2.52
CA CYS A 76 -15.68 -7.15 3.16
C CYS A 76 -15.72 -6.51 4.55
N PRO A 77 -16.92 -6.25 5.12
CA PRO A 77 -17.04 -5.65 6.45
C PRO A 77 -16.30 -6.46 7.53
N THR A 78 -16.27 -7.80 7.40
CA THR A 78 -15.55 -8.68 8.31
C THR A 78 -14.05 -8.41 8.29
N CYS A 79 -13.41 -8.35 7.12
CA CYS A 79 -11.98 -8.04 7.03
C CYS A 79 -11.70 -6.61 7.48
N HIS A 80 -12.47 -5.64 6.95
CA HIS A 80 -12.25 -4.23 7.21
C HIS A 80 -12.47 -3.88 8.68
N ILE A 81 -13.73 -3.91 9.11
CA ILE A 81 -14.18 -3.46 10.43
C ILE A 81 -13.75 -4.44 11.51
N GLY A 82 -13.75 -5.74 11.19
CA GLY A 82 -13.44 -6.78 12.16
C GLY A 82 -11.96 -6.94 12.47
N PHE A 83 -11.05 -6.64 11.53
CA PHE A 83 -9.62 -6.95 11.71
C PHE A 83 -8.64 -5.86 11.27
N PHE A 84 -8.84 -5.19 10.14
CA PHE A 84 -7.91 -4.15 9.67
C PHE A 84 -8.07 -2.84 10.45
N THR A 85 -9.29 -2.29 10.55
CA THR A 85 -9.58 -1.07 11.32
C THR A 85 -9.15 -1.15 12.79
N PRO A 86 -9.40 -2.24 13.54
CA PRO A 86 -8.94 -2.35 14.93
C PRO A 86 -7.44 -2.65 15.05
N ASN A 87 -6.68 -2.69 13.95
CA ASN A 87 -5.27 -3.09 13.91
C ASN A 87 -5.03 -4.48 14.52
N ALA A 88 -5.92 -5.44 14.26
CA ALA A 88 -5.74 -6.84 14.66
C ALA A 88 -4.81 -7.57 13.68
N ILE A 89 -4.89 -7.22 12.39
CA ILE A 89 -4.03 -7.73 11.32
C ILE A 89 -3.58 -6.59 10.40
N ALA A 90 -2.53 -6.82 9.62
CA ALA A 90 -2.09 -5.93 8.55
C ALA A 90 -1.45 -6.72 7.40
N LEU A 91 -1.29 -6.06 6.25
CA LEU A 91 -0.44 -6.58 5.18
C LEU A 91 1.00 -6.14 5.44
N SER A 92 1.93 -7.02 5.08
CA SER A 92 3.37 -6.80 5.13
C SER A 92 3.99 -7.17 3.78
N PRO A 93 5.04 -6.47 3.31
CA PRO A 93 5.96 -7.09 2.36
C PRO A 93 6.40 -8.46 2.90
N CYS A 94 6.54 -9.45 2.01
CA CYS A 94 6.97 -10.79 2.43
C CYS A 94 8.37 -10.73 3.04
N LEU A 95 8.67 -11.64 3.97
CA LEU A 95 9.94 -11.66 4.68
C LEU A 95 11.19 -11.57 3.76
N PRO A 96 11.28 -12.30 2.62
CA PRO A 96 12.43 -12.17 1.72
C PRO A 96 12.64 -10.75 1.18
N VAL A 97 11.55 -10.02 0.93
CA VAL A 97 11.59 -8.63 0.46
C VAL A 97 12.07 -7.71 1.59
N LEU A 98 11.57 -7.90 2.81
CA LEU A 98 12.02 -7.14 3.97
C LEU A 98 13.50 -7.38 4.27
N GLU A 99 13.97 -8.63 4.21
CA GLU A 99 15.39 -8.96 4.41
C GLU A 99 16.29 -8.35 3.35
N TYR A 100 15.84 -8.30 2.10
CA TYR A 100 16.56 -7.60 1.04
C TYR A 100 16.64 -6.09 1.31
N ILE A 101 15.53 -5.45 1.69
CA ILE A 101 15.53 -4.02 2.03
C ILE A 101 16.44 -3.74 3.22
N HIS A 102 16.39 -4.58 4.25
CA HIS A 102 17.25 -4.46 5.42
C HIS A 102 18.73 -4.53 5.04
N ARG A 103 19.14 -5.57 4.28
CA ARG A 103 20.51 -5.69 3.78
C ARG A 103 20.91 -4.54 2.88
N TYR A 104 20.03 -4.08 1.99
CA TYR A 104 20.29 -2.90 1.17
C TYR A 104 20.64 -1.68 2.04
N ILE A 105 19.85 -1.44 3.10
CA ILE A 105 20.06 -0.35 4.04
C ILE A 105 21.38 -0.55 4.79
N GLU A 106 21.67 -1.74 5.31
CA GLU A 106 22.87 -2.00 6.12
C GLU A 106 24.17 -2.01 5.30
N ASP A 107 24.18 -2.74 4.19
CA ASP A 107 25.40 -3.08 3.45
C ASP A 107 25.79 -2.02 2.41
N THR A 108 24.83 -1.24 1.91
CA THR A 108 25.13 -0.18 0.93
C THR A 108 25.76 1.02 1.65
N PRO A 109 26.92 1.54 1.22
CA PRO A 109 27.47 2.75 1.81
C PRO A 109 26.49 3.91 1.75
N THR A 110 26.35 4.71 2.82
CA THR A 110 25.37 5.82 2.90
C THR A 110 25.45 6.78 1.71
N ALA A 111 26.64 7.04 1.18
CA ALA A 111 26.84 7.90 0.01
C ALA A 111 26.24 7.35 -1.30
N ASN A 112 26.02 6.04 -1.38
CA ASN A 112 25.50 5.33 -2.55
C ASN A 112 24.02 4.91 -2.38
N GLN A 113 23.46 5.15 -1.20
CA GLN A 113 22.06 4.84 -0.96
C GLN A 113 21.15 5.86 -1.64
N ILE A 114 20.05 5.35 -2.18
CA ILE A 114 18.95 6.14 -2.73
C ILE A 114 17.72 5.96 -1.84
N PRO A 115 16.75 6.88 -1.90
CA PRO A 115 15.49 6.74 -1.17
C PRO A 115 14.77 5.43 -1.53
N LEU A 116 14.10 4.82 -0.54
CA LEU A 116 13.47 3.51 -0.73
C LEU A 116 12.38 3.50 -1.79
N HIS A 117 11.63 4.59 -2.00
CA HIS A 117 10.68 4.65 -3.12
C HIS A 117 11.36 4.40 -4.48
N GLN A 118 12.59 4.91 -4.70
CA GLN A 118 13.36 4.64 -5.93
C GLN A 118 13.87 3.20 -5.96
N VAL A 119 14.22 2.63 -4.80
CA VAL A 119 14.55 1.19 -4.71
C VAL A 119 13.34 0.36 -5.13
N PHE A 120 12.14 0.70 -4.68
CA PHE A 120 10.91 -0.01 -5.07
C PHE A 120 10.64 0.11 -6.57
N GLU A 121 10.79 1.30 -7.16
CA GLU A 121 10.69 1.51 -8.60
C GLU A 121 11.71 0.66 -9.39
N PHE A 122 12.97 0.62 -8.94
CA PHE A 122 13.98 -0.25 -9.57
C PHE A 122 13.68 -1.74 -9.38
N LEU A 123 13.11 -2.15 -8.25
CA LEU A 123 12.66 -3.54 -8.07
C LEU A 123 11.53 -3.89 -9.05
N GLU A 124 10.62 -2.97 -9.33
CA GLU A 124 9.59 -3.14 -10.36
C GLU A 124 10.20 -3.26 -11.77
N CYS A 125 11.21 -2.45 -12.12
CA CYS A 125 11.97 -2.61 -13.37
C CYS A 125 12.73 -3.95 -13.44
N ALA A 126 13.28 -4.43 -12.32
CA ALA A 126 13.95 -5.73 -12.30
C ALA A 126 12.97 -6.88 -12.59
N MET A 127 11.69 -6.77 -12.20
CA MET A 127 10.65 -7.76 -12.55
C MET A 127 10.40 -7.84 -14.06
N THR A 128 10.61 -6.76 -14.80
CA THR A 128 10.50 -6.73 -16.27
C THR A 128 11.78 -7.19 -16.98
N GLY A 129 12.82 -7.55 -16.22
CA GLY A 129 14.10 -8.03 -16.74
C GLY A 129 15.11 -6.91 -17.03
N ASP A 130 14.81 -5.67 -16.60
CA ASP A 130 15.73 -4.56 -16.75
C ASP A 130 16.90 -4.68 -15.77
N VAL A 131 18.09 -4.22 -16.20
CA VAL A 131 19.27 -4.14 -15.34
C VAL A 131 19.16 -2.88 -14.49
N VAL A 132 19.24 -3.04 -13.16
CA VAL A 132 19.05 -1.95 -12.21
C VAL A 132 20.27 -1.74 -11.30
N PRO A 133 20.51 -0.51 -10.82
CA PRO A 133 21.67 -0.19 -9.97
C PRO A 133 21.42 -0.57 -8.50
N LEU A 134 20.98 -1.80 -8.25
CA LEU A 134 20.74 -2.35 -6.92
C LEU A 134 21.62 -3.60 -6.70
N PRO A 135 21.82 -4.04 -5.44
CA PRO A 135 22.29 -5.40 -5.16
C PRO A 135 21.42 -6.43 -5.89
N ASP A 136 21.93 -7.63 -6.17
CA ASP A 136 21.22 -8.65 -6.96
C ASP A 136 19.78 -8.91 -6.42
N PRO A 137 18.73 -8.49 -7.15
CA PRO A 137 17.36 -8.64 -6.69
C PRO A 137 16.78 -10.02 -7.05
N THR A 138 17.52 -10.85 -7.81
CA THR A 138 17.06 -12.15 -8.32
C THR A 138 16.39 -13.04 -7.26
N PRO A 139 16.90 -13.15 -6.01
CA PRO A 139 16.29 -14.00 -4.99
C PRO A 139 14.88 -13.54 -4.55
N ILE A 140 14.57 -12.24 -4.67
CA ILE A 140 13.30 -11.68 -4.19
C ILE A 140 12.27 -11.43 -5.29
N LEU A 141 12.67 -11.46 -6.57
CA LEU A 141 11.75 -11.28 -7.70
C LEU A 141 10.46 -12.13 -7.62
N PRO A 142 10.48 -13.41 -7.17
CA PRO A 142 9.26 -14.20 -7.08
C PRO A 142 8.25 -13.68 -6.04
N TYR A 143 8.74 -12.91 -5.07
CA TYR A 143 7.98 -12.38 -3.92
C TYR A 143 7.57 -10.91 -4.13
N LEU A 144 8.09 -10.23 -5.15
CA LEU A 144 7.69 -8.85 -5.45
C LEU A 144 6.22 -8.80 -5.90
N GLY A 145 5.47 -7.88 -5.30
CA GLY A 145 4.02 -7.78 -5.45
C GLY A 145 3.21 -8.85 -4.69
N LEU A 146 3.88 -9.68 -3.89
CA LEU A 146 3.26 -10.56 -2.90
C LEU A 146 3.39 -9.95 -1.51
N PHE A 147 2.33 -10.09 -0.71
CA PHE A 147 2.27 -9.60 0.67
C PHE A 147 1.90 -10.74 1.62
N SER A 148 2.37 -10.67 2.86
CA SER A 148 1.97 -11.58 3.93
C SER A 148 0.95 -10.90 4.83
N LEU A 149 0.02 -11.66 5.41
CA LEU A 149 -0.92 -11.16 6.39
C LEU A 149 -0.32 -11.38 7.79
N VAL A 150 0.05 -10.29 8.46
CA VAL A 150 0.69 -10.32 9.79
C VAL A 150 -0.33 -10.04 10.89
N VAL A 151 -0.18 -10.72 12.01
CA VAL A 151 -1.03 -10.54 13.20
C VAL A 151 -0.40 -9.47 14.10
N LEU A 152 -1.15 -8.40 14.35
CA LEU A 152 -0.72 -7.25 15.16
C LEU A 152 -1.20 -7.31 16.61
N SER A 153 -2.24 -8.11 16.88
CA SER A 153 -2.83 -8.31 18.20
C SER A 153 -3.26 -9.78 18.35
N PRO A 154 -2.32 -10.69 18.66
CA PRO A 154 -2.59 -12.13 18.79
C PRO A 154 -3.77 -12.44 19.69
N GLU A 155 -3.91 -11.72 20.81
CA GLU A 155 -4.98 -11.85 21.81
C GLU A 155 -6.39 -11.63 21.24
N VAL A 156 -6.52 -10.78 20.21
CA VAL A 156 -7.82 -10.48 19.57
C VAL A 156 -8.19 -11.57 18.55
N VAL A 157 -7.20 -12.22 17.95
CA VAL A 157 -7.39 -13.18 16.85
C VAL A 157 -7.26 -14.64 17.26
N VAL A 158 -7.04 -14.94 18.55
CA VAL A 158 -6.98 -16.33 19.06
C VAL A 158 -8.23 -17.11 18.65
N GLY A 159 -8.02 -18.26 18.00
CA GLY A 159 -9.10 -19.14 17.51
C GLY A 159 -9.97 -18.52 16.42
N ARG A 160 -9.59 -17.37 15.83
CA ARG A 160 -10.32 -16.72 14.75
C ARG A 160 -9.79 -17.15 13.39
N HIS A 161 -10.70 -17.13 12.42
CA HIS A 161 -10.43 -17.41 11.01
C HIS A 161 -11.22 -16.46 10.13
N LEU A 162 -10.74 -16.21 8.92
CA LEU A 162 -11.51 -15.60 7.84
C LEU A 162 -12.07 -16.70 6.95
N SER A 163 -13.36 -16.65 6.64
CA SER A 163 -13.95 -17.54 5.64
C SER A 163 -13.63 -17.04 4.24
N THR A 164 -13.29 -17.95 3.33
CA THR A 164 -13.08 -17.66 1.91
C THR A 164 -13.98 -18.53 1.05
N GLN A 165 -14.44 -17.98 -0.08
CA GLN A 165 -15.20 -18.73 -1.10
C GLN A 165 -14.29 -19.38 -2.15
N HIS A 166 -13.02 -18.95 -2.20
CA HIS A 166 -12.04 -19.36 -3.20
C HIS A 166 -10.69 -19.59 -2.54
N LEU A 167 -10.57 -20.65 -1.74
CA LEU A 167 -9.30 -21.10 -1.19
C LEU A 167 -8.39 -21.52 -2.36
N PRO A 168 -7.30 -20.79 -2.65
CA PRO A 168 -6.42 -21.10 -3.77
C PRO A 168 -5.70 -22.43 -3.53
N GLU A 169 -5.43 -23.17 -4.60
CA GLU A 169 -4.55 -24.35 -4.54
C GLU A 169 -3.13 -23.98 -4.08
N LEU A 170 -2.37 -24.99 -3.65
CA LEU A 170 -0.97 -24.79 -3.29
C LEU A 170 -0.17 -24.41 -4.54
N SER A 171 0.78 -23.50 -4.35
CA SER A 171 1.78 -23.12 -5.35
C SER A 171 3.17 -23.45 -4.82
N ILE A 172 4.06 -23.90 -5.69
CA ILE A 172 5.47 -24.20 -5.37
C ILE A 172 6.40 -23.26 -6.16
N LEU A 173 7.36 -22.66 -5.48
CA LEU A 173 8.39 -21.84 -6.12
C LEU A 173 9.41 -22.75 -6.82
N ARG A 174 9.47 -22.69 -8.16
CA ARG A 174 10.44 -23.41 -9.00
C ARG A 174 11.01 -22.47 -10.04
N ARG A 175 12.33 -22.46 -10.22
CA ARG A 175 13.02 -21.61 -11.21
C ARG A 175 12.64 -20.13 -11.11
N GLY A 176 12.54 -19.62 -9.86
CA GLY A 176 12.23 -18.22 -9.59
C GLY A 176 10.77 -17.82 -9.88
N ARG A 177 9.83 -18.76 -10.01
CA ARG A 177 8.40 -18.46 -10.17
C ARG A 177 7.52 -19.44 -9.41
N PHE A 178 6.39 -18.95 -8.91
CA PHE A 178 5.37 -19.81 -8.31
C PHE A 178 4.56 -20.48 -9.41
N HIS A 179 4.41 -21.81 -9.30
CA HIS A 179 3.62 -22.64 -10.19
C HIS A 179 2.62 -23.46 -9.37
N PRO A 180 1.50 -23.93 -9.95
CA PRO A 180 0.63 -24.90 -9.29
C PRO A 180 1.45 -26.08 -8.76
N ALA A 181 1.23 -26.42 -7.49
CA ALA A 181 1.92 -27.52 -6.85
C ALA A 181 1.36 -28.87 -7.35
N PRO A 182 2.19 -29.91 -7.52
CA PRO A 182 1.71 -31.26 -7.81
C PRO A 182 0.77 -31.80 -6.72
N ASP A 183 -0.10 -32.74 -7.08
CA ASP A 183 -0.93 -33.46 -6.11
C ASP A 183 -0.08 -34.12 -5.02
N GLY A 184 -0.55 -34.05 -3.78
CA GLY A 184 0.14 -34.61 -2.61
C GLY A 184 1.26 -33.74 -2.03
N THR A 185 1.53 -32.55 -2.60
CA THR A 185 2.46 -31.57 -2.01
C THR A 185 2.02 -31.18 -0.59
N HIS A 186 2.94 -31.19 0.37
CA HIS A 186 2.59 -30.86 1.75
C HIS A 186 2.56 -29.33 1.94
N PRO A 187 1.53 -28.76 2.60
CA PRO A 187 1.41 -27.31 2.78
C PRO A 187 2.55 -26.64 3.58
N ALA A 188 3.29 -27.43 4.36
CA ALA A 188 4.44 -26.97 5.15
C ALA A 188 5.80 -27.25 4.49
N ASP A 189 5.82 -27.77 3.25
CA ASP A 189 7.06 -27.92 2.50
C ASP A 189 7.69 -26.53 2.25
N GLU A 190 9.02 -26.49 2.26
CA GLU A 190 9.76 -25.29 1.88
C GLU A 190 9.32 -24.84 0.48
N HIS A 191 9.22 -23.53 0.27
CA HIS A 191 8.85 -22.94 -1.02
C HIS A 191 7.41 -23.20 -1.49
N VAL A 192 6.57 -23.82 -0.66
CA VAL A 192 5.15 -24.02 -0.94
C VAL A 192 4.34 -22.95 -0.23
N ALA A 193 3.38 -22.34 -0.95
CA ALA A 193 2.50 -21.31 -0.41
C ALA A 193 1.14 -21.31 -1.10
N ARG A 194 0.10 -20.81 -0.43
CA ARG A 194 -1.15 -20.41 -1.10
C ARG A 194 -1.07 -18.96 -1.52
N ILE A 195 -1.40 -18.67 -2.78
CA ILE A 195 -1.39 -17.31 -3.32
C ILE A 195 -2.82 -16.83 -3.52
N PHE A 196 -3.26 -15.91 -2.68
CA PHE A 196 -4.53 -15.22 -2.77
C PHE A 196 -4.42 -14.11 -3.82
N ASP A 197 -4.89 -14.40 -5.04
CA ASP A 197 -4.87 -13.47 -6.17
C ASP A 197 -6.30 -13.10 -6.58
N VAL A 198 -6.75 -11.95 -6.07
CA VAL A 198 -8.09 -11.42 -6.35
C VAL A 198 -8.29 -11.11 -7.83
N MET A 199 -7.25 -10.72 -8.55
CA MET A 199 -7.35 -10.39 -9.98
C MET A 199 -7.48 -11.66 -10.82
N ALA A 200 -6.78 -12.74 -10.44
CA ALA A 200 -6.95 -14.05 -11.05
C ALA A 200 -8.37 -14.60 -10.82
N VAL A 201 -8.88 -14.54 -9.59
CA VAL A 201 -10.27 -14.96 -9.27
C VAL A 201 -11.28 -14.12 -10.05
N ALA A 202 -11.14 -12.80 -10.00
CA ALA A 202 -12.04 -11.89 -10.70
C ALA A 202 -12.05 -12.19 -12.21
N SER A 203 -10.89 -12.35 -12.84
CA SER A 203 -10.79 -12.55 -14.29
C SER A 203 -11.26 -13.94 -14.75
N ALA A 204 -10.86 -15.01 -14.06
CA ALA A 204 -11.12 -16.38 -14.46
C ALA A 204 -12.48 -16.93 -13.99
N ASN A 205 -13.08 -16.33 -12.96
CA ASN A 205 -14.31 -16.81 -12.31
C ASN A 205 -14.26 -18.32 -12.01
N PRO A 206 -13.26 -18.78 -11.23
CA PRO A 206 -13.08 -20.20 -10.94
C PRO A 206 -14.27 -20.76 -10.13
N PRO A 207 -14.46 -22.10 -10.13
CA PRO A 207 -15.44 -22.73 -9.25
C PRO A 207 -15.25 -22.35 -7.77
N LEU A 208 -16.34 -22.40 -7.01
CA LEU A 208 -16.29 -22.19 -5.56
C LEU A 208 -15.43 -23.28 -4.91
N SER A 209 -14.48 -22.84 -4.08
CA SER A 209 -13.59 -23.68 -3.28
C SER A 209 -13.62 -23.11 -1.86
N PRO A 210 -14.66 -23.42 -1.06
CA PRO A 210 -14.79 -22.82 0.26
C PRO A 210 -13.66 -23.28 1.19
N GLY A 211 -13.19 -22.38 2.05
CA GLY A 211 -12.16 -22.68 3.03
C GLY A 211 -12.02 -21.61 4.11
N THR A 212 -10.98 -21.76 4.93
CA THR A 212 -10.68 -20.86 6.04
C THR A 212 -9.25 -20.37 5.97
N ILE A 213 -9.03 -19.13 6.41
CA ILE A 213 -7.73 -18.50 6.56
C ILE A 213 -7.51 -18.34 8.07
N PRO A 214 -6.63 -19.14 8.69
CA PRO A 214 -6.37 -19.04 10.12
C PRO A 214 -5.66 -17.72 10.44
N LEU A 215 -6.04 -17.09 11.55
CA LEU A 215 -5.42 -15.86 12.06
C LEU A 215 -4.64 -16.07 13.36
N SER A 216 -4.57 -17.30 13.86
CA SER A 216 -3.97 -17.61 15.15
C SER A 216 -2.91 -18.70 15.03
N ALA A 217 -1.74 -18.47 15.65
CA ALA A 217 -0.64 -19.44 15.68
C ALA A 217 -0.98 -20.78 16.36
N THR A 218 -2.07 -20.85 17.14
CA THR A 218 -2.54 -22.11 17.73
C THR A 218 -3.23 -23.02 16.71
N ASP A 219 -3.61 -22.50 15.55
CA ASP A 219 -4.20 -23.28 14.46
C ASP A 219 -3.08 -24.01 13.70
N PRO A 220 -3.15 -25.34 13.51
CA PRO A 220 -2.14 -26.10 12.77
C PRO A 220 -1.91 -25.56 11.35
N ASP A 221 -2.96 -25.05 10.70
CA ASP A 221 -2.86 -24.51 9.36
C ASP A 221 -2.18 -23.14 9.33
N PHE A 222 -2.01 -22.45 10.47
CA PHE A 222 -1.35 -21.14 10.51
C PHE A 222 0.09 -21.19 10.01
N GLN A 223 0.76 -22.33 10.18
CA GLN A 223 2.14 -22.54 9.73
C GLN A 223 2.31 -22.58 8.20
N GLN A 224 1.21 -22.73 7.44
CA GLN A 224 1.28 -22.68 5.97
C GLN A 224 1.63 -21.27 5.49
N HIS A 225 2.59 -21.16 4.57
CA HIS A 225 2.89 -19.88 3.93
C HIS A 225 1.70 -19.42 3.08
N ARG A 226 1.30 -18.15 3.28
CA ARG A 226 0.19 -17.52 2.56
C ARG A 226 0.62 -16.16 2.07
N TYR A 227 0.41 -15.93 0.79
CA TYR A 227 0.73 -14.67 0.15
C TYR A 227 -0.49 -14.08 -0.54
N TRP A 228 -0.61 -12.77 -0.51
CA TRP A 228 -1.64 -11.99 -1.17
C TRP A 228 -1.01 -11.25 -2.32
N ARG A 229 -1.45 -11.53 -3.55
CA ARG A 229 -1.11 -10.72 -4.71
C ARG A 229 -2.11 -9.58 -4.79
N VAL A 230 -1.70 -8.41 -4.31
CA VAL A 230 -2.50 -7.19 -4.36
C VAL A 230 -1.77 -6.19 -5.24
N PRO A 231 -2.39 -5.60 -6.27
CA PRO A 231 -1.72 -4.63 -7.12
C PRO A 231 -1.65 -3.28 -6.40
N VAL A 232 -0.86 -3.17 -5.32
CA VAL A 232 -0.66 -1.97 -4.49
C VAL A 232 0.83 -1.58 -4.51
N ASN A 233 1.11 -0.29 -4.42
CA ASN A 233 2.47 0.20 -4.24
C ASN A 233 3.14 -0.39 -2.98
N LEU A 234 4.31 -1.00 -3.15
CA LEU A 234 5.06 -1.65 -2.08
C LEU A 234 5.37 -0.69 -0.91
N GLY A 235 5.78 0.55 -1.23
CA GLY A 235 6.08 1.57 -0.23
C GLY A 235 4.86 1.99 0.59
N ALA A 236 3.66 1.99 0.01
CA ALA A 236 2.44 2.28 0.72
C ALA A 236 2.10 1.19 1.76
N ILE A 237 2.17 -0.10 1.38
CA ILE A 237 1.95 -1.21 2.31
C ILE A 237 2.99 -1.20 3.43
N PHE A 238 4.26 -0.99 3.07
CA PHE A 238 5.33 -0.93 4.06
C PHE A 238 5.13 0.24 5.03
N THR A 239 4.78 1.42 4.53
CA THR A 239 4.44 2.57 5.39
C THR A 239 3.29 2.25 6.34
N ALA A 240 2.20 1.67 5.83
CA ALA A 240 1.03 1.35 6.64
C ALA A 240 1.38 0.37 7.76
N LEU A 241 2.24 -0.62 7.48
CA LEU A 241 2.76 -1.53 8.49
C LEU A 241 3.67 -0.79 9.49
N ALA A 242 4.63 -0.01 9.01
CA ALA A 242 5.59 0.72 9.83
C ALA A 242 4.89 1.57 10.90
N VAL A 243 3.89 2.36 10.49
CA VAL A 243 3.07 3.17 11.42
C VAL A 243 2.46 2.32 12.54
N ARG A 244 1.95 1.13 12.20
CA ARG A 244 1.23 0.26 13.15
C ARG A 244 2.14 -0.48 14.12
N VAL A 245 3.41 -0.68 13.76
CA VAL A 245 4.32 -1.54 14.53
C VAL A 245 5.42 -0.82 15.30
N ILE A 246 5.70 0.48 15.05
CA ILE A 246 6.84 1.20 15.67
C ILE A 246 6.92 1.02 17.20
N MET A 247 5.79 0.91 17.89
CA MET A 247 5.74 0.81 19.37
C MET A 247 5.28 -0.56 19.90
N LYS A 248 5.13 -1.58 19.04
CA LYS A 248 4.58 -2.89 19.45
C LYS A 248 5.66 -3.94 19.59
N SER A 249 5.78 -4.61 20.73
CA SER A 249 6.57 -5.85 20.80
C SER A 249 5.88 -6.96 19.97
N SER A 250 6.65 -7.70 19.19
CA SER A 250 6.13 -8.84 18.41
C SER A 250 7.19 -9.92 18.26
N GLU A 251 6.74 -11.17 18.15
CA GLU A 251 7.57 -12.33 17.79
C GLU A 251 7.48 -12.66 16.29
N CYS A 252 6.68 -11.91 15.53
CA CYS A 252 6.54 -12.10 14.08
C CYS A 252 7.73 -11.45 13.35
N ASP A 253 8.46 -12.26 12.59
CA ASP A 253 9.71 -11.85 11.91
C ASP A 253 9.51 -10.67 10.97
N GLU A 254 8.40 -10.60 10.23
CA GLU A 254 8.08 -9.47 9.37
C GLU A 254 7.93 -8.17 10.17
N ILE A 255 7.32 -8.23 11.36
CA ILE A 255 7.15 -7.08 12.24
C ILE A 255 8.51 -6.65 12.79
N ILE A 256 9.30 -7.58 13.31
CA ILE A 256 10.65 -7.33 13.84
C ILE A 256 11.53 -6.68 12.77
N ARG A 257 11.51 -7.24 11.55
CA ARG A 257 12.32 -6.73 10.44
C ARG A 257 11.86 -5.35 9.97
N THR A 258 10.56 -5.10 9.93
CA THR A 258 9.98 -3.79 9.64
C THR A 258 10.46 -2.75 10.66
N GLN A 259 10.44 -3.08 11.95
CA GLN A 259 10.91 -2.18 13.01
C GLN A 259 12.40 -1.87 12.87
N ALA A 260 13.23 -2.87 12.59
CA ALA A 260 14.66 -2.68 12.37
C ALA A 260 14.92 -1.72 11.20
N ILE A 261 14.24 -1.91 10.07
CA ILE A 261 14.34 -1.01 8.91
C ILE A 261 13.94 0.42 9.29
N VAL A 262 12.80 0.60 9.96
CA VAL A 262 12.33 1.93 10.36
C VAL A 262 13.33 2.62 11.30
N ALA A 263 13.87 1.89 12.29
CA ALA A 263 14.85 2.42 13.22
C ALA A 263 16.13 2.88 12.52
N LEU A 264 16.66 2.07 11.59
CA LEU A 264 17.85 2.42 10.80
C LEU A 264 17.64 3.68 9.98
N LEU A 265 16.47 3.83 9.34
CA LEU A 265 16.18 5.02 8.53
C LEU A 265 15.98 6.26 9.39
N GLN A 266 15.28 6.15 10.52
CA GLN A 266 15.09 7.26 11.45
C GLN A 266 16.42 7.77 12.01
N LEU A 267 17.34 6.87 12.35
CA LEU A 267 18.69 7.23 12.79
C LEU A 267 19.41 8.08 11.73
N ARG A 268 19.32 7.68 10.45
CA ARG A 268 19.94 8.42 9.34
C ARG A 268 19.33 9.79 9.09
N VAL A 269 18.01 9.89 9.20
CA VAL A 269 17.30 11.18 9.12
C VAL A 269 17.80 12.11 10.23
N ALA A 270 17.97 11.60 11.44
CA ALA A 270 18.49 12.37 12.57
C ALA A 270 19.95 12.81 12.36
N GLU A 271 20.84 11.92 11.91
CA GLU A 271 22.24 12.23 11.60
C GLU A 271 22.35 13.32 10.53
N THR A 272 21.56 13.22 9.47
CA THR A 272 21.53 14.22 8.38
C THR A 272 21.09 15.60 8.89
N LYS A 273 20.12 15.65 9.80
CA LYS A 273 19.64 16.89 10.43
C LYS A 273 20.70 17.52 11.34
N LEU A 274 21.48 16.71 12.05
CA LEU A 274 22.56 17.18 12.93
C LEU A 274 23.72 17.77 12.12
N SER A 275 24.20 17.08 11.09
CA SER A 275 25.31 17.55 10.25
C SER A 275 25.01 18.88 9.54
N ARG A 276 23.73 19.13 9.17
CA ARG A 276 23.32 20.42 8.57
C ARG A 276 23.41 21.59 9.55
N ARG A 277 23.23 21.35 10.86
CA ARG A 277 23.32 22.42 11.87
C ARG A 277 24.76 22.86 12.12
N GLU A 278 25.70 21.93 12.04
CA GLU A 278 27.13 22.21 12.26
C GLU A 278 27.77 22.93 11.07
N ALA A 279 27.32 22.64 9.84
CA ALA A 279 27.78 23.34 8.64
C ALA A 279 27.26 24.79 8.54
N GLY A 280 26.20 25.12 9.29
CA GLY A 280 25.69 26.48 9.45
C GLY A 280 26.46 27.26 10.51
N GLY A 281 27.77 27.43 10.33
CA GLY A 281 28.57 28.29 11.21
C GLY A 281 27.96 29.71 11.31
N PRO A 282 28.11 30.41 12.45
CA PRO A 282 27.55 31.74 12.65
C PRO A 282 28.04 32.64 11.52
N SER A 283 27.13 33.02 10.63
CA SER A 283 27.39 33.99 9.58
C SER A 283 27.76 35.29 10.30
N GLY A 284 29.06 35.53 10.42
CA GLY A 284 29.63 36.63 11.15
C GLY A 284 29.07 37.93 10.63
N GLY A 285 28.46 38.69 11.54
CA GLY A 285 28.12 40.07 11.30
C GLY A 285 29.38 40.87 10.95
N GLY A 286 29.44 41.31 9.71
CA GLY A 286 30.29 42.38 9.20
C GLY A 286 29.63 42.83 7.89
N GLY A 287 28.67 43.74 7.89
CA GLY A 287 28.84 45.12 8.33
C GLY A 287 29.60 45.88 7.25
N TYR A 288 28.91 46.46 6.25
CA TYR A 288 29.29 47.74 5.64
C TYR A 288 28.06 48.47 5.05
N LYS A 289 27.93 49.72 5.49
CA LYS A 289 27.10 50.78 4.94
C LYS A 289 27.64 51.23 3.57
N GLY A 290 26.76 51.74 2.71
CA GLY A 290 27.11 52.60 1.57
C GLY A 290 26.27 52.22 0.35
N GLY A 291 25.21 52.97 0.04
CA GLY A 291 25.27 54.06 -0.95
C GLY A 291 24.70 53.53 -2.26
N GLY A 292 23.49 53.91 -2.68
CA GLY A 292 23.28 55.15 -3.43
C GLY A 292 23.51 54.88 -4.93
N GLY A 293 22.44 54.81 -5.73
CA GLY A 293 22.59 54.59 -7.17
C GLY A 293 21.27 54.41 -7.91
N SER A 294 20.66 55.53 -8.27
CA SER A 294 19.61 55.62 -9.28
C SER A 294 20.17 55.38 -10.69
N GLY A 295 19.38 54.73 -11.54
CA GLY A 295 19.53 54.68 -13.01
C GLY A 295 18.45 53.73 -13.54
N ILE A 296 17.30 54.19 -14.06
CA ILE A 296 17.05 54.91 -15.33
C ILE A 296 17.71 54.24 -16.54
N GLY A 297 16.86 53.66 -17.40
CA GLY A 297 17.06 53.54 -18.84
C GLY A 297 17.59 52.21 -19.36
N HIS A 298 16.77 51.42 -20.04
CA HIS A 298 16.64 51.59 -21.49
C HIS A 298 15.59 50.65 -22.10
N ASP A 299 14.72 51.27 -22.89
CA ASP A 299 13.91 50.66 -23.93
C ASP A 299 14.78 49.97 -24.99
N GLY A 300 14.32 48.82 -25.48
CA GLY A 300 14.95 48.06 -26.55
C GLY A 300 13.92 47.21 -27.29
N SER A 301 13.28 47.86 -28.25
CA SER A 301 12.29 47.32 -29.18
C SER A 301 12.93 46.55 -30.35
N ALA A 302 12.05 45.87 -31.12
CA ALA A 302 12.22 45.25 -32.44
C ALA A 302 12.79 43.80 -32.45
N ASP A 303 12.02 42.75 -32.76
CA ASP A 303 11.21 42.42 -33.96
C ASP A 303 12.00 41.59 -35.00
N SER A 304 11.25 40.75 -35.73
CA SER A 304 11.54 40.01 -36.95
C SER A 304 11.80 38.49 -36.89
N GLY A 305 10.77 37.76 -37.36
CA GLY A 305 10.88 36.67 -38.34
C GLY A 305 11.10 35.27 -37.79
N THR A 306 10.62 34.17 -38.37
CA THR A 306 9.99 33.97 -39.69
C THR A 306 9.30 32.60 -39.68
N ALA A 307 8.31 32.45 -40.55
CA ALA A 307 7.47 31.29 -40.80
C ALA A 307 8.19 29.94 -40.95
N GLY A 308 7.58 28.89 -40.40
CA GLY A 308 7.92 27.48 -40.63
C GLY A 308 6.67 26.66 -40.91
N ARG A 309 6.43 26.35 -42.18
CA ARG A 309 5.27 25.64 -42.73
C ARG A 309 5.27 24.15 -42.34
N GLY A 310 4.10 23.67 -41.93
CA GLY A 310 3.41 22.54 -42.57
C GLY A 310 4.02 21.14 -42.50
N ARG A 311 3.31 20.22 -41.84
CA ARG A 311 3.19 18.84 -42.35
C ARG A 311 1.82 18.24 -42.01
N LYS A 312 0.92 18.32 -42.98
CA LYS A 312 -0.31 17.51 -43.06
C LYS A 312 0.09 16.09 -43.47
N THR A 313 -0.15 15.10 -42.63
CA THR A 313 -0.11 13.69 -43.02
C THR A 313 -1.50 13.26 -43.53
N ARG A 314 -1.59 13.13 -44.86
CA ARG A 314 -2.64 12.38 -45.57
C ARG A 314 -2.56 10.91 -45.11
N SER A 315 -3.67 10.32 -44.67
CA SER A 315 -4.60 9.55 -45.50
C SER A 315 -3.92 8.44 -46.32
N ARG A 316 -4.05 7.20 -45.84
CA ARG A 316 -4.12 6.00 -46.67
C ARG A 316 -5.33 5.16 -46.24
N ARG A 317 -6.31 5.13 -47.14
CA ARG A 317 -7.38 4.12 -47.26
C ARG A 317 -6.77 2.78 -47.67
N SER A 318 -7.26 1.72 -47.05
CA SER A 318 -7.37 0.34 -47.59
C SER A 318 -8.53 -0.27 -46.78
N GLY A 319 -9.74 -0.42 -47.32
CA GLY A 319 -10.15 -1.57 -48.14
C GLY A 319 -10.52 -2.73 -47.20
N ASP A 320 -11.77 -2.86 -46.75
CA ASP A 320 -12.92 -3.51 -47.41
C ASP A 320 -13.21 -4.90 -46.77
N ARG A 321 -14.48 -5.34 -46.83
CA ARG A 321 -15.17 -6.47 -46.18
C ARG A 321 -15.75 -6.12 -44.79
N GLY A 322 -17.05 -5.99 -44.56
CA GLY A 322 -18.24 -6.43 -45.30
C GLY A 322 -18.95 -7.49 -44.47
N GLU A 323 -19.94 -7.11 -43.65
CA GLU A 323 -20.90 -8.02 -43.02
C GLU A 323 -22.24 -7.31 -42.69
N PRO A 324 -23.38 -8.03 -42.69
CA PRO A 324 -24.72 -7.47 -42.93
C PRO A 324 -25.48 -7.06 -41.65
N PRO A 325 -26.55 -6.24 -41.77
CA PRO A 325 -27.32 -5.75 -40.64
C PRO A 325 -28.31 -6.80 -40.11
N VAL A 326 -28.12 -7.20 -38.85
CA VAL A 326 -29.07 -8.05 -38.12
C VAL A 326 -30.30 -7.21 -37.72
N LYS A 327 -31.47 -7.69 -38.16
CA LYS A 327 -32.81 -7.18 -37.86
C LYS A 327 -33.06 -7.18 -36.34
N ARG A 328 -33.27 -6.00 -35.76
CA ARG A 328 -33.81 -5.83 -34.41
C ARG A 328 -35.31 -6.14 -34.42
N VAL A 329 -35.67 -7.33 -33.98
CA VAL A 329 -37.05 -7.72 -33.69
C VAL A 329 -37.48 -7.07 -32.38
N ARG A 330 -38.51 -6.21 -32.45
CA ARG A 330 -39.29 -5.74 -31.30
C ARG A 330 -39.95 -6.95 -30.63
N ARG A 331 -39.60 -7.22 -29.36
CA ARG A 331 -40.48 -7.97 -28.45
C ARG A 331 -41.25 -6.97 -27.59
N LYS A 332 -42.57 -7.01 -27.74
CA LYS A 332 -43.56 -6.60 -26.74
C LYS A 332 -43.51 -7.64 -25.63
N GLU A 333 -43.40 -7.22 -24.38
CA GLU A 333 -43.92 -7.98 -23.23
C GLU A 333 -44.72 -7.02 -22.35
N ASP A 334 -45.89 -7.52 -21.97
CA ASP A 334 -46.96 -6.85 -21.24
C ASP A 334 -46.66 -6.74 -19.73
N PRO A 335 -47.39 -5.86 -19.01
CA PRO A 335 -47.10 -5.51 -17.63
C PRO A 335 -47.97 -6.30 -16.67
N HIS A 336 -47.38 -7.13 -15.80
CA HIS A 336 -48.03 -7.58 -14.57
C HIS A 336 -46.99 -7.97 -13.52
N ALA A 337 -46.76 -7.09 -12.54
CA ALA A 337 -46.21 -7.49 -11.24
C ALA A 337 -46.69 -6.55 -10.14
N SER A 338 -47.70 -7.05 -9.45
CA SER A 338 -48.17 -6.81 -8.09
C SER A 338 -47.38 -5.86 -7.20
N LYS A 339 -48.12 -4.86 -6.70
CA LYS A 339 -47.82 -4.08 -5.51
C LYS A 339 -47.81 -4.98 -4.27
N SER A 340 -46.72 -5.00 -3.51
CA SER A 340 -46.77 -5.25 -2.07
C SER A 340 -45.95 -4.16 -1.37
N LEU A 341 -46.66 -3.18 -0.80
CA LEU A 341 -46.11 -2.29 0.21
C LEU A 341 -45.86 -3.12 1.47
N VAL A 342 -44.63 -3.12 1.95
CA VAL A 342 -44.31 -3.38 3.35
C VAL A 342 -43.63 -2.11 3.85
N GLU A 343 -44.39 -1.27 4.54
CA GLU A 343 -43.87 -0.19 5.38
C GLU A 343 -43.06 -0.82 6.51
N MET A 344 -41.74 -0.62 6.50
CA MET A 344 -40.92 -0.77 7.69
C MET A 344 -40.69 0.60 8.31
N HIS A 345 -41.27 0.77 9.50
CA HIS A 345 -41.04 1.87 10.40
C HIS A 345 -39.55 1.95 10.80
N GLU A 346 -38.89 3.07 10.47
CA GLU A 346 -37.64 3.46 11.10
C GLU A 346 -37.89 3.99 12.52
N PRO A 347 -37.13 3.54 13.54
CA PRO A 347 -37.12 4.21 14.84
C PRO A 347 -36.16 5.39 14.81
N ARG A 348 -36.71 6.59 15.05
CA ARG A 348 -35.97 7.82 15.36
C ARG A 348 -35.09 7.59 16.60
N LEU A 349 -33.77 7.65 16.42
CA LEU A 349 -32.83 7.80 17.52
C LEU A 349 -32.56 9.28 17.76
N SER A 350 -32.79 9.67 19.01
CA SER A 350 -32.67 11.01 19.56
C SER A 350 -31.22 11.48 19.67
N ASP A 351 -30.99 12.72 19.23
CA ASP A 351 -29.77 13.48 19.44
C ASP A 351 -29.42 13.61 20.93
N ARG A 352 -28.22 13.15 21.30
CA ARG A 352 -27.50 13.57 22.50
C ARG A 352 -26.07 13.93 22.12
N SER A 353 -25.88 15.22 21.84
CA SER A 353 -24.58 15.87 21.70
C SER A 353 -23.91 16.02 23.08
N GLY A 354 -22.99 15.12 23.39
CA GLY A 354 -22.03 15.27 24.48
C GLY A 354 -20.65 15.55 23.88
N ALA A 355 -20.19 16.79 23.94
CA ALA A 355 -18.84 17.17 23.56
C ALA A 355 -17.84 16.56 24.56
N GLN A 356 -17.07 15.56 24.11
CA GLN A 356 -15.87 15.10 24.79
C GLN A 356 -14.66 15.39 23.90
N SER A 357 -13.71 16.13 24.48
CA SER A 357 -12.50 16.64 23.85
C SER A 357 -11.55 15.52 23.43
N SER A 358 -11.08 15.60 22.19
CA SER A 358 -10.06 14.74 21.60
C SER A 358 -8.66 15.00 22.19
N ASN A 359 -8.33 14.28 23.26
CA ASN A 359 -6.98 14.21 23.83
C ASN A 359 -6.15 13.08 23.18
N GLN A 360 -5.75 13.23 21.92
CA GLN A 360 -4.74 12.35 21.29
C GLN A 360 -3.54 13.10 20.69
N ILE A 361 -3.50 14.42 20.80
CA ILE A 361 -2.47 15.26 20.13
C ILE A 361 -1.18 15.51 20.95
N PRO A 362 -1.12 15.41 22.30
CA PRO A 362 0.16 15.58 23.01
C PRO A 362 1.18 14.45 22.79
N TYR A 363 0.75 13.27 22.30
CA TYR A 363 1.55 12.04 22.36
C TYR A 363 2.69 11.96 21.32
N LEU A 364 2.61 12.72 20.22
CA LEU A 364 3.62 12.68 19.16
C LEU A 364 4.73 13.73 19.33
N LEU A 365 4.48 14.83 20.06
CA LEU A 365 5.55 15.77 20.44
C LEU A 365 6.39 15.21 21.60
N ASP A 366 5.77 14.48 22.53
CA ASP A 366 6.49 13.62 23.50
C ASP A 366 7.24 12.47 22.80
N LEU A 367 6.89 12.08 21.57
CA LEU A 367 7.64 11.11 20.79
C LEU A 367 8.99 11.68 20.33
N PHE A 368 9.07 12.99 20.03
CA PHE A 368 10.31 13.65 19.62
C PHE A 368 11.23 14.00 20.79
N ASP A 369 10.71 14.37 21.96
CA ASP A 369 11.54 14.49 23.19
C ASP A 369 11.90 13.11 23.78
N ASN A 370 11.09 12.07 23.52
CA ASN A 370 11.52 10.69 23.74
C ASN A 370 12.58 10.23 22.75
N GLN A 371 12.79 10.81 21.57
CA GLN A 371 13.80 10.32 20.60
C GLN A 371 15.22 10.27 21.17
N ALA A 372 15.57 11.09 22.15
CA ALA A 372 16.86 10.99 22.84
C ALA A 372 16.97 9.74 23.72
N ARG A 373 15.91 9.38 24.47
CA ARG A 373 15.82 8.12 25.25
C ARG A 373 15.56 6.91 24.37
N GLN A 374 14.82 7.11 23.27
CA GLN A 374 14.58 6.14 22.22
C GLN A 374 15.88 5.83 21.50
N LYS A 375 16.81 6.79 21.32
CA LYS A 375 18.14 6.48 20.78
C LYS A 375 18.91 5.50 21.67
N GLU A 376 18.91 5.68 22.99
CA GLU A 376 19.52 4.70 23.91
C GLU A 376 18.79 3.35 23.87
N SER A 377 17.45 3.35 23.92
CA SER A 377 16.64 2.14 23.86
C SER A 377 16.72 1.41 22.50
N ILE A 378 16.80 2.14 21.39
CA ILE A 378 16.99 1.63 20.03
C ILE A 378 18.40 1.10 19.88
N MET A 379 19.42 1.77 20.42
CA MET A 379 20.79 1.25 20.40
C MET A 379 20.92 -0.01 21.26
N GLU A 380 20.28 -0.08 22.43
CA GLU A 380 20.18 -1.31 23.24
C GLU A 380 19.41 -2.41 22.51
N TYR A 381 18.33 -2.08 21.82
CA TYR A 381 17.54 -3.03 21.02
C TYR A 381 18.33 -3.57 19.81
N ILE A 382 19.02 -2.70 19.07
CA ILE A 382 19.92 -3.08 17.97
C ILE A 382 21.05 -3.97 18.51
N GLN A 383 21.64 -3.63 19.66
CA GLN A 383 22.66 -4.48 20.32
C GLN A 383 22.12 -5.83 20.80
N ARG A 384 20.82 -5.93 21.06
CA ARG A 384 20.16 -7.16 21.50
C ARG A 384 19.74 -8.06 20.34
N ILE A 385 19.44 -7.49 19.17
CA ILE A 385 19.12 -8.25 17.95
C ILE A 385 20.37 -8.66 17.17
N GLY A 386 21.47 -7.93 17.28
CA GLY A 386 22.74 -8.25 16.63
C GLY A 386 23.59 -9.34 17.31
N ARG A 387 23.10 -9.98 18.38
CA ARG A 387 23.71 -11.16 19.03
C ARG A 387 22.83 -12.36 18.81
#